data_AF-A0A960A0V4-F1
#
_entry.id   AF-A0A960A0V4-F1
#
_cell.length_a   1.000
_cell.length_b   1.000
_cell.length_c   1.000
_cell.angle_alpha   90.00
_cell.angle_beta   90.00
_cell.angle_gamma   90.00
#
_symmetry.space_group_name_H-M   'P 1'
#
loop_
_entity.id
_entity.type
_entity.pdbx_description
1 polymer ?
#
loop_
_entity_poly.entity_id
_entity_poly.type
_entity_poly.pdbx_seq_one_letter_code
_entity_poly.pdbx_strand_id
1 'polypeptide(L)'
;MAGELAAAMMADMVDNRPRLERYMEQESSRVLHEEFLAAEGGTLPDRHARLTSARLAGARAWLRHLAASLRASWDGGPPDLQAQLERWVQGARERVEAMEVDEQAALEREGLSGDADADARRVTLGAYMRAFAEGVGAIALPEEGGPAFGARVTALLRRDAGRRRQIEREAFQAWAGSSMEGVLEQARVSAAPPEPGIVRALEAAGVWSWIHVTCDAVGESLEEIGEGGTR
;
A
#
# COMPACT_ATOMS: atom_id res chain seq x y z
N MET A 1 -5.29 -0.16 24.69
CA MET A 1 -4.15 -1.08 24.46
C MET A 1 -3.71 -0.85 23.03
N ALA A 2 -2.63 -0.11 22.82
CA ALA A 2 -2.21 0.26 21.48
C ALA A 2 -1.65 -0.96 20.71
N GLY A 3 -2.15 -1.22 19.51
CA GLY A 3 -1.64 -2.21 18.56
C GLY A 3 -2.44 -3.51 18.44
N GLU A 4 -3.57 -3.67 19.13
CA GLU A 4 -4.39 -4.88 19.02
C GLU A 4 -5.11 -4.98 17.67
N LEU A 5 -5.67 -3.86 17.21
CA LEU A 5 -6.35 -3.81 15.92
C LEU A 5 -5.36 -4.04 14.77
N ALA A 6 -4.17 -3.45 14.84
CA ALA A 6 -3.12 -3.64 13.84
C ALA A 6 -2.70 -5.11 13.74
N ALA A 7 -2.49 -5.77 14.88
CA ALA A 7 -2.14 -7.19 14.94
C ALA A 7 -3.26 -8.08 14.38
N ALA A 8 -4.51 -7.81 14.75
CA ALA A 8 -5.67 -8.53 14.23
C ALA A 8 -5.84 -8.37 12.71
N MET A 9 -5.67 -7.15 12.19
CA MET A 9 -5.70 -6.88 10.76
C MET A 9 -4.62 -7.65 10.01
N MET A 10 -3.38 -7.62 10.51
CA MET A 10 -2.28 -8.36 9.90
C MET A 10 -2.51 -9.88 9.93
N ALA A 11 -3.02 -10.42 11.04
CA ALA A 11 -3.36 -11.83 11.14
C ALA A 11 -4.45 -12.22 10.11
N ASP A 12 -5.54 -11.44 10.04
CA ASP A 12 -6.61 -11.69 9.06
C ASP A 12 -6.11 -11.61 7.61
N MET A 13 -5.23 -10.65 7.29
CA MET A 13 -4.63 -10.56 5.95
C MET A 13 -3.82 -11.82 5.58
N VAL A 14 -3.00 -12.32 6.51
CA VAL A 14 -2.19 -13.52 6.30
C VAL A 14 -3.08 -14.76 6.16
N ASP A 15 -4.02 -14.94 7.07
CA ASP A 15 -4.90 -16.12 7.10
C ASP A 15 -5.88 -16.15 5.91
N ASN A 16 -6.23 -14.97 5.38
CA ASN A 16 -7.15 -14.82 4.25
C ASN A 16 -6.46 -14.48 2.94
N ARG A 17 -5.21 -14.91 2.74
CA ARG A 17 -4.51 -14.79 1.43
C ARG A 17 -5.35 -15.24 0.21
N PRO A 18 -6.15 -16.32 0.25
CA PRO A 18 -7.02 -16.68 -0.89
C PRO A 18 -8.04 -15.61 -1.28
N ARG A 19 -8.37 -14.66 -0.39
CA ARG A 19 -9.21 -13.50 -0.71
C ARG A 19 -8.42 -12.47 -1.53
N LEU A 20 -7.16 -12.22 -1.20
CA LEU A 20 -6.28 -11.35 -1.98
C LEU A 20 -6.09 -11.90 -3.40
N GLU A 21 -5.85 -13.21 -3.54
CA GLU A 21 -5.67 -13.85 -4.86
C GLU A 21 -6.88 -13.61 -5.76
N ARG A 22 -8.09 -13.77 -5.22
CA ARG A 22 -9.34 -13.43 -5.92
C ARG A 22 -9.44 -11.95 -6.29
N TYR A 23 -9.02 -11.04 -5.42
CA TYR A 23 -9.00 -9.61 -5.76
C TYR A 23 -7.97 -9.29 -6.85
N MET A 24 -6.78 -9.90 -6.81
CA MET A 24 -5.78 -9.76 -7.87
C MET A 24 -6.32 -10.24 -9.21
N GLU A 25 -6.95 -11.41 -9.26
CA GLU A 25 -7.59 -11.94 -10.47
C GLU A 25 -8.63 -10.97 -11.04
N GLN A 26 -9.51 -10.42 -10.19
CA GLN A 26 -10.53 -9.45 -10.60
C GLN A 26 -9.91 -8.17 -11.17
N GLU A 27 -8.95 -7.57 -10.47
CA GLU A 27 -8.32 -6.32 -10.89
C GLU A 27 -7.46 -6.50 -12.15
N SER A 28 -6.74 -7.62 -12.26
CA SER A 28 -5.98 -7.97 -13.47
C SER A 28 -6.90 -8.22 -14.65
N SER A 29 -8.02 -8.93 -14.47
CA SER A 29 -9.01 -9.12 -15.53
C SER A 29 -9.60 -7.80 -16.01
N ARG A 30 -9.83 -6.84 -15.09
CA ARG A 30 -10.33 -5.51 -15.44
C ARG A 30 -9.35 -4.74 -16.30
N VAL A 31 -8.06 -4.73 -15.92
CA VAL A 31 -7.00 -4.07 -16.70
C VAL A 31 -6.87 -4.69 -18.08
N LEU A 32 -6.90 -6.02 -18.20
CA LEU A 32 -6.86 -6.68 -19.50
C LEU A 32 -8.05 -6.30 -20.40
N HIS A 33 -9.24 -6.13 -19.81
CA HIS A 33 -10.41 -5.66 -20.55
C HIS A 33 -10.25 -4.20 -21.01
N GLU A 34 -9.73 -3.31 -20.16
CA GLU A 34 -9.42 -1.92 -20.51
C GLU A 34 -8.37 -1.86 -21.64
N GLU A 35 -7.33 -2.69 -21.59
CA GLU A 35 -6.31 -2.81 -22.67
C GLU A 35 -6.95 -3.27 -23.99
N PHE A 36 -7.87 -4.24 -23.95
CA PHE A 36 -8.58 -4.73 -25.13
C PHE A 36 -9.42 -3.63 -25.78
N LEU A 37 -10.21 -2.89 -24.99
CA LEU A 37 -11.03 -1.78 -25.50
C LEU A 37 -10.17 -0.66 -26.11
N ALA A 38 -9.03 -0.34 -25.49
CA ALA A 38 -8.09 0.63 -26.04
C ALA A 38 -7.53 0.16 -27.40
N ALA A 39 -7.16 -1.13 -27.49
CA ALA A 39 -6.67 -1.73 -28.73
C ALA A 39 -7.72 -1.72 -29.84
N GLU A 40 -9.00 -2.01 -29.54
CA GLU A 40 -10.11 -1.88 -30.50
C GLU A 40 -10.28 -0.43 -31.00
N GLY A 41 -10.01 0.56 -30.13
CA GLY A 41 -9.96 1.98 -30.48
C GLY A 41 -8.70 2.41 -31.25
N GLY A 42 -7.83 1.47 -31.64
CA GLY A 42 -6.59 1.73 -32.38
C GLY A 42 -5.42 2.22 -31.52
N THR A 43 -5.55 2.17 -30.19
CA THR A 43 -4.50 2.61 -29.24
C THR A 43 -4.04 1.43 -28.40
N LEU A 44 -2.86 0.88 -28.70
CA LEU A 44 -2.23 -0.12 -27.85
C LEU A 44 -1.33 0.57 -26.80
N PRO A 45 -1.53 0.30 -25.50
CA PRO A 45 -0.65 0.83 -24.48
C PRO A 45 0.77 0.26 -24.65
N ASP A 46 1.76 1.14 -24.55
CA ASP A 46 3.16 0.72 -24.57
C ASP A 46 3.53 -0.09 -23.32
N ARG A 47 4.74 -0.66 -23.31
CA ARG A 47 5.21 -1.48 -22.19
C ARG A 47 5.14 -0.74 -20.85
N HIS A 48 5.45 0.56 -20.82
CA HIS A 48 5.47 1.33 -19.60
C HIS A 48 4.05 1.53 -19.07
N ALA A 49 3.12 1.93 -19.93
CA ALA A 49 1.70 2.07 -19.59
C ALA A 49 1.11 0.75 -19.05
N ARG A 50 1.44 -0.39 -19.67
CA ARG A 50 0.99 -1.72 -19.21
C ARG A 50 1.52 -2.08 -17.83
N LEU A 51 2.80 -1.81 -17.56
CA LEU A 51 3.41 -2.04 -16.25
C LEU A 51 2.77 -1.15 -15.18
N THR A 52 2.53 0.12 -15.48
CA THR A 52 1.82 1.04 -14.59
C THR A 52 0.41 0.51 -14.30
N SER A 53 -0.38 0.15 -15.30
CA SER A 53 -1.72 -0.41 -15.11
C SER A 53 -1.73 -1.68 -14.24
N ALA A 54 -0.76 -2.58 -14.45
CA ALA A 54 -0.62 -3.78 -13.62
C ALA A 54 -0.28 -3.45 -12.15
N ARG A 55 0.59 -2.47 -11.91
CA ARG A 55 0.92 -1.97 -10.57
C ARG A 55 -0.31 -1.37 -9.88
N LEU A 56 -1.09 -0.55 -10.60
CA LEU A 56 -2.33 0.04 -10.07
C LEU A 56 -3.38 -1.04 -9.74
N ALA A 57 -3.51 -2.08 -10.56
CA ALA A 57 -4.38 -3.22 -10.26
C ALA A 57 -3.94 -3.95 -8.99
N GLY A 58 -2.64 -4.20 -8.83
CA GLY A 58 -2.08 -4.79 -7.62
C GLY A 58 -2.37 -3.94 -6.39
N ALA A 59 -2.13 -2.63 -6.45
CA ALA A 59 -2.40 -1.70 -5.35
C ALA A 59 -3.88 -1.72 -4.95
N ARG A 60 -4.82 -1.67 -5.91
CA ARG A 60 -6.25 -1.76 -5.63
C ARG A 60 -6.64 -3.09 -4.99
N ALA A 61 -6.12 -4.21 -5.48
CA ALA A 61 -6.40 -5.52 -4.89
C ALA A 61 -5.95 -5.58 -3.43
N TRP A 62 -4.76 -5.05 -3.13
CA TRP A 62 -4.26 -4.94 -1.76
C TRP A 62 -5.12 -4.03 -0.87
N LEU A 63 -5.54 -2.87 -1.36
CA LEU A 63 -6.39 -1.97 -0.58
C LEU A 63 -7.78 -2.58 -0.30
N ARG A 64 -8.35 -3.33 -1.26
CA ARG A 64 -9.59 -4.09 -1.02
C ARG A 64 -9.39 -5.17 0.03
N HIS A 65 -8.24 -5.86 -0.01
CA HIS A 65 -7.86 -6.83 1.01
C HIS A 65 -7.70 -6.21 2.40
N LEU A 66 -7.06 -5.03 2.48
CA LEU A 66 -6.90 -4.27 3.70
C LEU A 66 -8.25 -3.78 4.25
N ALA A 67 -9.15 -3.28 3.39
CA ALA A 67 -10.50 -2.87 3.78
C ALA A 67 -11.30 -4.03 4.40
N ALA A 68 -11.22 -5.21 3.78
CA ALA A 68 -11.88 -6.42 4.28
C ALA A 68 -11.31 -6.85 5.63
N SER A 69 -9.99 -6.73 5.82
CA SER A 69 -9.31 -7.12 7.05
C SER A 69 -9.58 -6.13 8.20
N LEU A 70 -9.60 -4.83 7.90
CA LEU A 70 -10.02 -3.79 8.84
C LEU A 70 -11.45 -4.06 9.33
N ARG A 71 -12.38 -4.33 8.41
CA ARG A 71 -13.77 -4.63 8.78
C ARG A 71 -13.89 -5.90 9.63
N ALA A 72 -13.12 -6.94 9.31
CA ALA A 72 -13.14 -8.20 10.07
C ALA A 72 -12.56 -8.05 11.48
N SER A 73 -11.59 -7.16 11.66
CA SER A 73 -10.84 -6.99 12.90
C SER A 73 -11.38 -5.90 13.82
N TRP A 74 -12.15 -4.95 13.28
CA TRP A 74 -12.66 -3.81 14.03
C TRP A 74 -14.11 -3.98 14.45
N ASP A 75 -14.31 -4.53 15.66
CA ASP A 75 -15.64 -4.81 16.22
C ASP A 75 -16.53 -3.56 16.40
N GLY A 76 -15.93 -2.38 16.57
CA GLY A 76 -16.63 -1.09 16.68
C GLY A 76 -16.82 -0.34 15.37
N GLY A 77 -16.35 -0.89 14.24
CA GLY A 77 -16.37 -0.20 12.95
C GLY A 77 -17.76 -0.14 12.31
N PRO A 78 -18.00 0.80 11.37
CA PRO A 78 -19.24 0.87 10.61
C PRO A 78 -19.54 -0.46 9.88
N PRO A 79 -20.80 -0.93 9.86
CA PRO A 79 -21.14 -2.25 9.29
C PRO A 79 -20.81 -2.37 7.80
N ASP A 80 -20.99 -1.27 7.05
CA ASP A 80 -20.74 -1.18 5.60
C ASP A 80 -19.34 -0.64 5.25
N LEU A 81 -18.42 -0.57 6.23
CA LEU A 81 -17.10 0.04 6.07
C LEU A 81 -16.34 -0.51 4.85
N GLN A 82 -16.27 -1.84 4.72
CA GLN A 82 -15.57 -2.48 3.61
C GLN A 82 -16.14 -2.02 2.26
N ALA A 83 -17.45 -2.14 2.06
CA ALA A 83 -18.08 -1.81 0.79
C ALA A 83 -17.93 -0.31 0.44
N GLN A 84 -17.97 0.55 1.45
CA GLN A 84 -17.73 1.99 1.27
C GLN A 84 -16.27 2.29 0.91
N LEU A 85 -15.29 1.65 1.58
CA LEU A 85 -13.88 1.80 1.27
C LEU A 85 -13.53 1.26 -0.12
N GLU A 86 -14.11 0.13 -0.54
CA GLU A 86 -13.89 -0.41 -1.89
C GLU A 86 -14.37 0.58 -2.96
N ARG A 87 -15.55 1.19 -2.78
CA ARG A 87 -16.05 2.26 -3.67
C ARG A 87 -15.16 3.50 -3.64
N TRP A 88 -14.70 3.90 -2.46
CA TRP A 88 -13.81 5.04 -2.29
C TRP A 88 -12.51 4.85 -3.06
N VAL A 89 -11.82 3.71 -2.87
CA VAL A 89 -10.55 3.40 -3.56
C VAL A 89 -10.74 3.31 -5.07
N GLN A 90 -11.86 2.76 -5.55
CA GLN A 90 -12.18 2.74 -6.98
C GLN A 90 -12.36 4.14 -7.58
N GLY A 91 -12.98 5.06 -6.84
CA GLY A 91 -13.18 6.44 -7.25
C GLY A 91 -11.98 7.37 -7.00
N ALA A 92 -10.94 6.90 -6.31
CA ALA A 92 -9.85 7.75 -5.85
C ALA A 92 -8.79 8.08 -6.92
N ARG A 93 -8.94 7.66 -8.18
CA ARG A 93 -7.87 7.79 -9.20
C ARG A 93 -7.28 9.21 -9.29
N GLU A 94 -8.12 10.22 -9.59
CA GLU A 94 -7.66 11.61 -9.72
C GLU A 94 -7.06 12.14 -8.40
N ARG A 95 -7.58 11.67 -7.26
CA ARG A 95 -7.07 12.03 -5.94
C ARG A 95 -5.70 11.42 -5.67
N VAL A 96 -5.49 10.16 -6.05
CA VAL A 96 -4.19 9.48 -5.94
C VAL A 96 -3.16 10.17 -6.84
N GLU A 97 -3.51 10.49 -8.08
CA GLU A 97 -2.62 11.22 -9.01
C GLU A 97 -2.19 12.58 -8.40
N ALA A 98 -3.10 13.30 -7.75
CA ALA A 98 -2.76 14.53 -7.02
C ALA A 98 -1.86 14.27 -5.80
N MET A 99 -2.12 13.20 -5.05
CA MET A 99 -1.30 12.81 -3.88
C MET A 99 0.10 12.34 -4.27
N GLU A 100 0.27 11.72 -5.45
CA GLU A 100 1.59 11.32 -5.94
C GLU A 100 2.51 12.52 -6.12
N VAL A 101 1.99 13.70 -6.49
CA VAL A 101 2.78 14.94 -6.56
C VAL A 101 3.30 15.34 -5.17
N ASP A 102 2.46 15.27 -4.14
CA ASP A 102 2.85 15.57 -2.76
C ASP A 102 3.88 14.56 -2.23
N GLU A 103 3.68 13.28 -2.52
CA GLU A 103 4.58 12.20 -2.08
C GLU A 103 5.92 12.23 -2.82
N GLN A 104 5.93 12.62 -4.10
CA GLN A 104 7.15 12.89 -4.86
C GLN A 104 7.94 14.05 -4.21
N ALA A 105 7.28 15.16 -3.89
CA ALA A 105 7.93 16.29 -3.22
C ALA A 105 8.40 15.94 -1.78
N ALA A 106 7.72 15.04 -1.09
CA ALA A 106 8.20 14.51 0.19
C ALA A 106 9.46 13.65 0.01
N LEU A 107 9.46 12.74 -0.95
CA LEU A 107 10.59 11.88 -1.26
C LEU A 107 11.84 12.69 -1.66
N GLU A 108 11.69 13.71 -2.49
CA GLU A 108 12.79 14.58 -2.89
C GLU A 108 13.45 15.32 -1.72
N ARG A 109 12.65 15.73 -0.72
CA ARG A 109 13.16 16.36 0.51
C ARG A 109 13.90 15.38 1.41
N GLU A 110 13.47 14.12 1.44
CA GLU A 110 14.12 13.06 2.20
C GLU A 110 15.39 12.52 1.52
N GLY A 111 15.49 12.72 0.19
CA GLY A 111 16.57 12.24 -0.65
C GLY A 111 16.15 11.00 -1.45
N LEU A 112 16.37 11.06 -2.77
CA LEU A 112 16.16 9.95 -3.69
C LEU A 112 17.12 8.80 -3.40
N SER A 113 16.65 7.57 -3.60
CA SER A 113 17.46 6.36 -3.38
C SER A 113 18.48 6.13 -4.50
N GLY A 114 18.26 6.71 -5.68
CA GLY A 114 19.03 6.47 -6.89
C GLY A 114 18.49 5.31 -7.74
N ASP A 115 17.47 4.59 -7.26
CA ASP A 115 16.67 3.65 -8.04
C ASP A 115 15.32 4.29 -8.39
N ALA A 116 15.19 4.74 -9.64
CA ALA A 116 14.00 5.43 -10.12
C ALA A 116 12.72 4.56 -10.05
N ASP A 117 12.83 3.25 -10.23
CA ASP A 117 11.67 2.35 -10.13
C ASP A 117 11.26 2.16 -8.66
N ALA A 118 12.23 2.06 -7.74
CA ALA A 118 11.94 2.00 -6.31
C ALA A 118 11.33 3.30 -5.78
N ASP A 119 11.87 4.44 -6.21
CA ASP A 119 11.37 5.77 -5.86
C ASP A 119 9.94 5.97 -6.38
N ALA A 120 9.68 5.63 -7.65
CA ALA A 120 8.32 5.70 -8.22
C ALA A 120 7.33 4.78 -7.48
N ARG A 121 7.72 3.53 -7.19
CA ARG A 121 6.87 2.62 -6.39
C ARG A 121 6.57 3.19 -5.01
N ARG A 122 7.55 3.82 -4.36
CA ARG A 122 7.39 4.42 -3.04
C ARG A 122 6.35 5.54 -3.07
N VAL A 123 6.41 6.41 -4.07
CA VAL A 123 5.44 7.51 -4.26
C VAL A 123 4.03 6.97 -4.47
N THR A 124 3.86 6.04 -5.41
CA THR A 124 2.56 5.43 -5.69
C THR A 124 1.98 4.73 -4.46
N LEU A 125 2.78 3.93 -3.74
CA LEU A 125 2.32 3.27 -2.52
C LEU A 125 1.93 4.28 -1.44
N GLY A 126 2.74 5.31 -1.20
CA GLY A 126 2.43 6.37 -0.23
C GLY A 126 1.10 7.05 -0.55
N ALA A 127 0.87 7.41 -1.81
CA ALA A 127 -0.37 8.05 -2.26
C ALA A 127 -1.59 7.14 -2.06
N TYR A 128 -1.47 5.85 -2.38
CA TYR A 128 -2.56 4.88 -2.17
C TYR A 128 -2.86 4.65 -0.68
N MET A 129 -1.84 4.57 0.18
CA MET A 129 -2.04 4.41 1.62
C MET A 129 -2.69 5.65 2.23
N ARG A 130 -2.29 6.86 1.79
CA ARG A 130 -2.96 8.11 2.18
C ARG A 130 -4.41 8.14 1.71
N ALA A 131 -4.69 7.80 0.46
CA ALA A 131 -6.05 7.76 -0.06
C ALA A 131 -6.94 6.76 0.70
N PHE A 132 -6.39 5.60 1.08
CA PHE A 132 -7.07 4.62 1.92
C PHE A 132 -7.37 5.19 3.31
N ALA A 133 -6.38 5.78 3.98
CA ALA A 133 -6.55 6.39 5.29
C ALA A 133 -7.61 7.52 5.26
N GLU A 134 -7.58 8.39 4.24
CA GLU A 134 -8.63 9.41 4.07
C GLU A 134 -10.02 8.79 3.91
N GLY A 135 -10.13 7.65 3.22
CA GLY A 135 -11.38 6.90 3.12
C GLY A 135 -11.85 6.39 4.49
N VAL A 136 -10.94 5.82 5.29
CA VAL A 136 -11.24 5.33 6.63
C VAL A 136 -11.77 6.46 7.50
N GLY A 137 -11.07 7.60 7.54
CA GLY A 137 -11.50 8.78 8.30
C GLY A 137 -12.85 9.32 7.81
N ALA A 138 -13.05 9.43 6.49
CA ALA A 138 -14.30 9.96 5.94
C ALA A 138 -15.52 9.09 6.27
N ILE A 139 -15.34 7.77 6.35
CA ILE A 139 -16.43 6.82 6.59
C ILE A 139 -16.67 6.60 8.08
N ALA A 140 -15.60 6.39 8.85
CA ALA A 140 -15.72 5.99 10.24
C ALA A 140 -15.69 7.16 11.22
N LEU A 141 -15.16 8.32 10.80
CA LEU A 141 -14.94 9.49 11.64
C LEU A 141 -15.39 10.77 10.90
N PRO A 142 -16.68 10.89 10.55
CA PRO A 142 -17.17 11.97 9.69
C PRO A 142 -16.97 13.38 10.30
N GLU A 143 -16.83 13.50 11.62
CA GLU A 143 -16.57 14.78 12.29
C GLU A 143 -15.10 15.23 12.20
N GLU A 144 -14.14 14.30 12.23
CA GLU A 144 -12.72 14.61 11.97
C GLU A 144 -12.49 14.85 10.47
N GLY A 145 -13.19 14.10 9.64
CA GLY A 145 -13.08 14.14 8.19
C GLY A 145 -11.88 13.37 7.66
N GLY A 146 -12.02 12.88 6.42
CA GLY A 146 -10.99 12.06 5.76
C GLY A 146 -9.60 12.70 5.72
N PRO A 147 -9.44 13.95 5.23
CA PRO A 147 -8.13 14.57 5.09
C PRO A 147 -7.33 14.69 6.40
N ALA A 148 -7.99 15.00 7.52
CA ALA A 148 -7.32 15.14 8.81
C ALA A 148 -6.81 13.78 9.33
N PHE A 149 -7.64 12.75 9.24
CA PHE A 149 -7.25 11.38 9.59
C PHE A 149 -6.13 10.87 8.67
N GLY A 150 -6.23 11.12 7.36
CA GLY A 150 -5.18 10.77 6.40
C GLY A 150 -3.85 11.45 6.69
N ALA A 151 -3.87 12.73 7.08
CA ALA A 151 -2.67 13.45 7.51
C ALA A 151 -2.04 12.86 8.78
N ARG A 152 -2.87 12.47 9.76
CA ARG A 152 -2.40 11.78 10.99
C ARG A 152 -1.71 10.45 10.66
N VAL A 153 -2.38 9.58 9.91
CA VAL A 153 -1.81 8.29 9.49
C VAL A 153 -0.50 8.51 8.71
N THR A 154 -0.47 9.49 7.80
CA THR A 154 0.74 9.83 7.05
C THR A 154 1.88 10.28 7.96
N ALA A 155 1.59 11.05 9.01
CA ALA A 155 2.58 11.46 9.99
C ALA A 155 3.17 10.26 10.76
N LEU A 156 2.33 9.30 11.16
CA LEU A 156 2.77 8.05 11.80
C LEU A 156 3.64 7.21 10.86
N LEU A 157 3.22 7.04 9.60
CA LEU A 157 4.00 6.32 8.58
C LEU A 157 5.40 6.92 8.39
N ARG A 158 5.52 8.25 8.45
CA ARG A 158 6.81 8.96 8.34
C ARG A 158 7.65 8.83 9.62
N ARG A 159 7.02 8.90 10.80
CA ARG A 159 7.67 8.65 12.10
C ARG A 159 8.32 7.26 12.11
N ASP A 160 7.64 6.28 11.55
CA ASP A 160 8.01 4.87 11.63
C ASP A 160 8.81 4.37 10.40
N ALA A 161 9.39 5.28 9.61
CA ALA A 161 10.19 4.95 8.43
C ALA A 161 11.37 4.00 8.73
N GLY A 162 11.96 4.10 9.94
CA GLY A 162 12.99 3.17 10.40
C GLY A 162 12.45 1.74 10.59
N ARG A 163 11.26 1.62 11.19
CA ARG A 163 10.58 0.34 11.38
C ARG A 163 10.17 -0.28 10.04
N ARG A 164 9.67 0.54 9.10
CA ARG A 164 9.37 0.09 7.73
C ARG A 164 10.57 -0.57 7.06
N ARG A 165 11.73 0.11 7.07
CA ARG A 165 12.98 -0.44 6.49
C ARG A 165 13.47 -1.71 7.20
N GLN A 166 13.18 -1.86 8.49
CA GLN A 166 13.49 -3.09 9.20
C GLN A 166 12.61 -4.25 8.70
N ILE A 167 11.29 -4.05 8.62
CA ILE A 167 10.34 -5.06 8.12
C ILE A 167 10.67 -5.48 6.69
N GLU A 168 11.01 -4.50 5.84
CA GLU A 168 11.44 -4.73 4.47
C GLU A 168 12.66 -5.67 4.40
N ARG A 169 13.69 -5.42 5.22
CA ARG A 169 14.89 -6.27 5.28
C ARG A 169 14.60 -7.66 5.83
N GLU A 170 13.80 -7.76 6.90
CA GLU A 170 13.41 -9.03 7.51
C GLU A 170 12.61 -9.91 6.51
N ALA A 171 11.65 -9.32 5.81
CA ALA A 171 10.85 -10.00 4.79
C ALA A 171 11.70 -10.45 3.61
N PHE A 172 12.57 -9.57 3.10
CA PHE A 172 13.49 -9.92 2.03
C PHE A 172 14.39 -11.10 2.42
N GLN A 173 15.00 -11.05 3.59
CA GLN A 173 15.88 -12.11 4.06
C GLN A 173 15.14 -13.44 4.21
N ALA A 174 13.90 -13.42 4.71
CA ALA A 174 13.08 -14.61 4.84
C ALA A 174 12.74 -15.27 3.49
N TRP A 175 12.55 -14.48 2.43
CA TRP A 175 12.13 -14.99 1.11
C TRP A 175 13.29 -15.27 0.16
N ALA A 176 14.34 -14.46 0.19
CA ALA A 176 15.51 -14.60 -0.67
C ALA A 176 16.59 -15.52 -0.07
N GLY A 177 16.58 -15.74 1.25
CA GLY A 177 17.61 -16.52 1.94
C GLY A 177 18.97 -15.81 2.05
N SER A 178 19.03 -14.51 1.71
CA SER A 178 20.24 -13.68 1.70
C SER A 178 19.96 -12.31 2.30
N SER A 179 21.00 -11.60 2.78
CA SER A 179 20.83 -10.21 3.23
C SER A 179 20.58 -9.26 2.07
N MET A 180 19.72 -8.27 2.29
CA MET A 180 19.40 -7.24 1.30
C MET A 180 20.65 -6.42 0.95
N GLU A 181 21.40 -5.98 1.96
CA GLU A 181 22.61 -5.19 1.78
C GLU A 181 23.68 -5.94 0.98
N GLY A 182 23.85 -7.25 1.23
CA GLY A 182 24.83 -8.07 0.52
C GLY A 182 24.49 -8.22 -0.97
N VAL A 183 23.21 -8.42 -1.28
CA VAL A 183 22.71 -8.51 -2.65
C VAL A 183 22.89 -7.20 -3.41
N LEU A 184 22.50 -6.08 -2.81
CA LEU A 184 22.60 -4.77 -3.45
C LEU A 184 24.07 -4.36 -3.66
N GLU A 185 24.93 -4.65 -2.68
CA GLU A 185 26.37 -4.39 -2.82
C GLU A 185 26.99 -5.26 -3.92
N GLN A 186 26.63 -6.55 -4.00
CA GLN A 186 27.10 -7.42 -5.08
C GLN A 186 26.66 -6.91 -6.45
N ALA A 187 25.40 -6.51 -6.60
CA ALA A 187 24.89 -5.93 -7.85
C ALA A 187 25.65 -4.65 -8.24
N ARG A 188 25.92 -3.79 -7.25
CA ARG A 188 26.71 -2.57 -7.45
C ARG A 188 28.16 -2.87 -7.88
N VAL A 189 28.85 -3.75 -7.16
CA VAL A 189 30.26 -4.10 -7.44
C VAL A 189 30.41 -4.80 -8.79
N SER A 190 29.48 -5.68 -9.13
CA SER A 190 29.50 -6.41 -10.40
C SER A 190 28.98 -5.60 -11.59
N ALA A 191 28.39 -4.42 -11.35
CA ALA A 191 27.66 -3.62 -12.34
C ALA A 191 26.62 -4.45 -13.13
N ALA A 192 26.07 -5.49 -12.49
CA ALA A 192 25.08 -6.39 -13.07
C ALA A 192 23.78 -6.31 -12.26
N PRO A 193 22.61 -6.31 -12.93
CA PRO A 193 21.34 -6.32 -12.21
C PRO A 193 21.20 -7.62 -11.40
N PRO A 194 20.51 -7.58 -10.25
CA PRO A 194 20.19 -8.80 -9.50
C PRO A 194 19.41 -9.80 -10.35
N GLU A 195 19.49 -11.07 -9.98
CA GLU A 195 18.70 -12.12 -10.63
C GLU A 195 17.19 -11.81 -10.55
N PRO A 196 16.38 -12.22 -11.55
CA PRO A 196 14.94 -11.91 -11.56
C PRO A 196 14.19 -12.38 -10.29
N GLY A 197 14.60 -13.49 -9.68
CA GLY A 197 14.02 -13.97 -8.42
C GLY A 197 14.27 -13.01 -7.25
N ILE A 198 15.46 -12.44 -7.20
CA ILE A 198 15.87 -11.46 -6.19
C ILE A 198 15.14 -10.13 -6.38
N VAL A 199 15.00 -9.65 -7.61
CA VAL A 199 14.22 -8.44 -7.91
C VAL A 199 12.78 -8.60 -7.41
N ARG A 200 12.14 -9.75 -7.68
CA ARG A 200 10.79 -10.03 -7.17
C ARG A 200 10.72 -10.04 -5.64
N ALA A 201 11.72 -10.60 -4.96
CA ALA A 201 11.78 -10.59 -3.50
C ALA A 201 11.93 -9.17 -2.94
N LEU A 202 12.76 -8.32 -3.56
CA LEU A 202 12.90 -6.90 -3.20
C LEU A 202 11.56 -6.16 -3.34
N GLU A 203 10.90 -6.31 -4.49
CA GLU A 203 9.62 -5.65 -4.76
C GLU A 203 8.53 -6.10 -3.78
N ALA A 204 8.42 -7.41 -3.55
CA ALA A 204 7.46 -7.95 -2.59
C ALA A 204 7.73 -7.43 -1.17
N ALA A 205 9.01 -7.37 -0.76
CA ALA A 205 9.39 -6.94 0.59
C ALA A 205 9.08 -5.45 0.80
N GLY A 206 9.32 -4.63 -0.23
CA GLY A 206 8.95 -3.23 -0.24
C GLY A 206 7.45 -3.04 -0.02
N VAL A 207 6.60 -3.73 -0.80
CA VAL A 207 5.13 -3.67 -0.65
C VAL A 207 4.68 -4.17 0.74
N TRP A 208 5.23 -5.29 1.19
CA TRP A 208 4.91 -5.89 2.48
C TRP A 208 5.21 -4.95 3.66
N SER A 209 6.34 -4.25 3.60
CA SER A 209 6.70 -3.29 4.64
C SER A 209 5.67 -2.17 4.77
N TRP A 210 5.13 -1.67 3.65
CA TRP A 210 4.11 -0.62 3.62
C TRP A 210 2.77 -1.09 4.18
N ILE A 211 2.37 -2.32 3.87
CA ILE A 211 1.15 -2.93 4.43
C ILE A 211 1.24 -2.96 5.95
N HIS A 212 2.33 -3.49 6.50
CA HIS A 212 2.52 -3.57 7.94
C HIS A 212 2.41 -2.21 8.62
N VAL A 213 3.21 -1.22 8.19
CA VAL A 213 3.21 0.08 8.86
C VAL A 213 1.89 0.84 8.67
N THR A 214 1.12 0.51 7.62
CA THR A 214 -0.22 1.07 7.42
C THR A 214 -1.24 0.44 8.37
N CYS A 215 -1.18 -0.88 8.58
CA CYS A 215 -1.98 -1.53 9.61
C CYS A 215 -1.67 -0.95 11.00
N ASP A 216 -0.38 -0.77 11.32
CA ASP A 216 0.06 -0.15 12.57
C ASP A 216 -0.49 1.28 12.71
N ALA A 217 -0.27 2.13 11.72
CA ALA A 217 -0.68 3.53 11.77
C ALA A 217 -2.21 3.74 11.78
N VAL A 218 -2.96 2.94 11.02
CA VAL A 218 -4.43 2.97 11.03
C VAL A 218 -4.96 2.44 12.36
N GLY A 219 -4.40 1.33 12.86
CA GLY A 219 -4.75 0.75 14.16
C GLY A 219 -4.55 1.75 15.30
N GLU A 220 -3.34 2.31 15.41
CA GLU A 220 -2.99 3.34 16.41
C GLU A 220 -3.94 4.53 16.34
N SER A 221 -4.19 5.05 15.12
CA SER A 221 -5.08 6.21 14.93
C SER A 221 -6.52 5.94 15.35
N LEU A 222 -7.06 4.74 15.10
CA LEU A 222 -8.43 4.39 15.47
C LEU A 222 -8.56 4.11 16.97
N GLU A 223 -7.57 3.46 17.57
CA GLU A 223 -7.54 3.15 19.00
C GLU A 223 -7.42 4.42 19.85
N GLU A 224 -6.56 5.38 19.47
CA GLU A 224 -6.45 6.68 20.15
C GLU A 224 -7.80 7.41 20.23
N ILE A 225 -8.60 7.32 19.17
CA ILE A 225 -9.92 7.97 19.10
C ILE A 225 -10.92 7.21 19.97
N GLY A 226 -10.89 5.88 19.95
CA GLY A 226 -11.70 5.04 20.81
C GLY A 226 -11.44 5.27 22.30
N GLU A 227 -10.18 5.50 22.69
CA GLU A 227 -9.79 5.81 24.07
C GLU A 227 -10.12 7.27 24.47
N GLY A 228 -10.13 8.19 23.50
CA GLY A 228 -10.45 9.61 23.70
C GLY A 228 -11.95 9.95 23.80
N GLY A 229 -12.83 9.08 23.29
CA GLY A 229 -14.28 9.27 23.24
C GLY A 229 -15.08 8.91 24.51
N THR A 230 -14.43 8.41 25.56
CA THR A 230 -15.03 8.08 26.86
C THR A 230 -14.95 9.24 27.88
N ARG A 231 -15.36 10.46 27.51
CA ARG A 231 -15.59 11.55 28.47
C ARG A 231 -16.87 12.31 28.21
#